data_AF-A0A7T8GMD6-F1
#
_entry.id   AF-A0A7T8GMD6-F1
#
_cell.length_a   1.000
_cell.length_b   1.000
_cell.length_c   1.000
_cell.angle_alpha   90.00
_cell.angle_beta   90.00
_cell.angle_gamma   90.00
#
_symmetry.space_group_name_H-M   'P 1'
#
loop_
_entity.id
_entity.type
_entity.pdbx_description
1 polymer ?
#
loop_
_entity_poly.entity_id
_entity_poly.type
_entity_poly.pdbx_seq_one_letter_code
_entity_poly.pdbx_strand_id
1 'polypeptide(L)'
;MVNKCCVPQCQTGYNNHKDPGVSCHHFPADPDLRQAWKAAIPRENFEPSKYSVVCSLHFVDSDFKKESLDSNPQRKRKRMNSALVSRLLVKEAIPTLFPNLPFYYSKPKHKPRSDNSCQTRHEKTFLRLEKEAEAFLEGENFFSVDDMMERLDLSCFPDVLVTKKDNVVLICQLALSEDDSPPQLIFAIEIFNDLTFQVWIGRKVLSRRSFSHIIKDDRLSSSGQLINLIAYARNNQKIIKTENDPFEECYQVLAQTIYQCEDCSEDTKKKVAFIMEQLNLLSRKENARRYSPTLLAVACLWENTSPSLYRMILRDGFLTLPSSSHLRRLSSAFSVERGVSEGTKAYLKARARKLDEREKIVALLVDEVATAKRVEYSNGAFFGYEEMEPTKTVLAFLITSICGKYKDIVGLYPVVKLNAELLAQLHKTAREAAAEAGFSVRASICDGHSVNRRFYSEILCDGRLKVSISNEEDGGQPLFLLFDMVHLFKNFFTNLMRRKNFKCPDFQGEGMSASFDHVKRLYELELGKPIKVAHKLTAKVLNPRPIECMNVELADRFFHPSTIAGLQYYSLDHPEWAGTAHFLQTIRNWFNILNVKTTITGIRKRL
;
A
#
# COMPACT_ATOMS: atom_id res chain seq x y z
N MET A 1 -65.19 -46.04 -48.77
CA MET A 1 -63.88 -46.71 -48.98
C MET A 1 -63.58 -47.56 -47.76
N VAL A 2 -63.15 -48.80 -47.94
CA VAL A 2 -62.77 -49.69 -46.83
C VAL A 2 -61.37 -49.29 -46.37
N ASN A 3 -61.19 -48.99 -45.09
CA ASN A 3 -59.87 -48.66 -44.54
C ASN A 3 -59.01 -49.93 -44.55
N LYS A 4 -57.82 -49.86 -45.16
CA LYS A 4 -56.86 -50.97 -45.27
C LYS A 4 -55.88 -50.92 -44.09
N CYS A 5 -55.63 -52.06 -43.44
CA CYS A 5 -54.65 -52.13 -42.35
C CYS A 5 -53.24 -51.80 -42.87
N CYS A 6 -52.47 -50.99 -42.12
CA CYS A 6 -51.12 -50.59 -42.51
C CYS A 6 -50.02 -51.59 -42.10
N VAL A 7 -50.35 -52.59 -41.29
CA VAL A 7 -49.42 -53.62 -40.81
C VAL A 7 -48.99 -54.53 -41.97
N PRO A 8 -47.67 -54.81 -42.13
CA PRO A 8 -47.17 -55.69 -43.19
C PRO A 8 -47.83 -57.06 -43.17
N GLN A 9 -48.11 -57.61 -44.35
CA GLN A 9 -48.77 -58.91 -44.56
C GLN A 9 -50.18 -59.04 -43.96
N CYS A 10 -50.80 -57.95 -43.47
CA CYS A 10 -52.20 -57.94 -43.06
C CYS A 10 -53.10 -57.68 -44.28
N GLN A 11 -54.04 -58.59 -44.55
CA GLN A 11 -54.97 -58.48 -45.69
C GLN A 11 -56.33 -57.86 -45.31
N THR A 12 -56.52 -57.47 -44.04
CA THR A 12 -57.77 -56.85 -43.59
C THR A 12 -58.07 -55.56 -44.37
N GLY A 13 -59.23 -55.52 -45.03
CA GLY A 13 -59.70 -54.38 -45.83
C GLY A 13 -59.29 -54.40 -47.31
N TYR A 14 -58.59 -55.43 -47.78
CA TYR A 14 -58.33 -55.70 -49.20
C TYR A 14 -59.44 -56.57 -49.82
N ASN A 15 -59.62 -56.47 -51.14
CA ASN A 15 -60.69 -57.15 -51.89
C ASN A 15 -60.75 -58.66 -51.53
N ASN A 16 -61.96 -59.13 -51.20
CA ASN A 16 -62.32 -60.52 -50.78
C ASN A 16 -62.07 -60.93 -49.32
N HIS A 17 -61.49 -60.09 -48.45
CA HIS A 17 -61.38 -60.38 -47.01
C HIS A 17 -62.21 -59.41 -46.15
N LYS A 18 -63.50 -59.73 -45.98
CA LYS A 18 -64.36 -59.11 -44.96
C LYS A 18 -64.38 -60.02 -43.74
N ASP A 19 -63.44 -59.83 -42.82
CA ASP A 19 -63.49 -60.51 -41.52
C ASP A 19 -64.65 -59.92 -40.70
N PRO A 20 -65.74 -60.67 -40.44
CA PRO A 20 -66.87 -60.16 -39.66
C PRO A 20 -66.40 -59.89 -38.23
N GLY A 21 -66.54 -58.65 -37.75
CA GLY A 21 -66.24 -58.29 -36.35
C GLY A 21 -64.84 -57.70 -36.07
N VAL A 22 -64.04 -57.42 -37.10
CA VAL A 22 -62.74 -56.73 -36.96
C VAL A 22 -62.92 -55.21 -37.08
N SER A 23 -62.50 -54.46 -36.05
CA SER A 23 -62.50 -52.99 -36.06
C SER A 23 -61.16 -52.42 -36.52
N CYS A 24 -61.18 -51.25 -37.15
CA CYS A 24 -59.97 -50.52 -37.55
C CYS A 24 -59.77 -49.28 -36.67
N HIS A 25 -58.56 -49.07 -36.18
CA HIS A 25 -58.18 -47.99 -35.27
C HIS A 25 -57.20 -47.04 -35.95
N HIS A 26 -57.50 -45.75 -35.91
CA HIS A 26 -56.57 -44.71 -36.37
C HIS A 26 -55.44 -44.51 -35.36
N PHE A 27 -54.32 -43.98 -35.84
CA PHE A 27 -53.20 -43.62 -34.96
C PHE A 27 -53.63 -42.58 -33.91
N PRO A 28 -53.17 -42.71 -32.66
CA PRO A 28 -53.47 -41.75 -31.58
C PRO A 28 -52.99 -40.32 -31.90
N ALA A 29 -53.66 -39.33 -31.30
CA ALA A 29 -53.23 -37.93 -31.36
C ALA A 29 -52.04 -37.62 -30.43
N ASP A 30 -51.85 -38.43 -29.38
CA ASP A 30 -50.74 -38.34 -28.44
C ASP A 30 -49.40 -38.66 -29.15
N PRO A 31 -48.41 -37.73 -29.17
CA PRO A 31 -47.14 -37.93 -29.84
C PRO A 31 -46.37 -39.16 -29.36
N ASP A 32 -46.35 -39.42 -28.06
CA ASP A 32 -45.54 -40.50 -27.47
C ASP A 32 -46.13 -41.87 -27.80
N LEU A 33 -47.46 -41.99 -27.67
CA LEU A 33 -48.17 -43.22 -28.01
C LEU A 33 -48.17 -43.47 -29.53
N ARG A 34 -48.26 -42.41 -30.34
CA ARG A 34 -48.15 -42.50 -31.81
C ARG A 34 -46.76 -42.98 -32.22
N GLN A 35 -45.71 -42.50 -31.56
CA GLN A 35 -44.34 -42.96 -31.77
C GLN A 35 -44.17 -44.42 -31.32
N ALA A 36 -44.79 -44.82 -30.22
CA ALA A 36 -44.79 -46.21 -29.75
C ALA A 36 -45.47 -47.16 -30.75
N TRP A 37 -46.60 -46.77 -31.35
CA TRP A 37 -47.25 -47.54 -32.42
C TRP A 37 -46.37 -47.64 -33.67
N LYS A 38 -45.71 -46.56 -34.06
CA LYS A 38 -44.78 -46.53 -35.20
C LYS A 38 -43.58 -47.46 -34.97
N ALA A 39 -43.02 -47.47 -33.76
CA ALA A 39 -41.92 -48.34 -33.38
C ALA A 39 -42.34 -49.82 -33.28
N ALA A 40 -43.59 -50.10 -32.89
CA ALA A 40 -44.09 -51.45 -32.75
C ALA A 40 -44.40 -52.13 -34.10
N ILE A 41 -44.85 -51.36 -35.11
CA ILE A 41 -45.18 -51.92 -36.43
C ILE A 41 -43.87 -52.15 -37.20
N PRO A 42 -43.55 -53.40 -37.59
CA PRO A 42 -42.27 -53.75 -38.21
C PRO A 42 -42.26 -53.39 -39.71
N ARG A 43 -42.34 -52.10 -40.01
CA ARG A 43 -42.34 -51.55 -41.37
C ARG A 43 -41.28 -50.47 -41.49
N GLU A 44 -40.27 -50.74 -42.30
CA GLU A 44 -39.15 -49.83 -42.54
C GLU A 44 -39.62 -48.55 -43.25
N ASN A 45 -39.13 -47.39 -42.81
CA ASN A 45 -39.43 -46.06 -43.37
C ASN A 45 -40.92 -45.70 -43.50
N PHE A 46 -41.78 -46.21 -42.60
CA PHE A 46 -43.21 -45.94 -42.62
C PHE A 46 -43.60 -44.67 -41.86
N GLU A 47 -44.28 -43.74 -42.54
CA GLU A 47 -44.90 -42.57 -41.91
C GLU A 47 -46.44 -42.67 -41.96
N PRO A 48 -47.14 -42.74 -40.81
CA PRO A 48 -48.59 -42.88 -40.80
C PRO A 48 -49.29 -41.58 -41.23
N SER A 49 -50.05 -41.68 -42.32
CA SER A 49 -50.97 -40.62 -42.77
C SER A 49 -52.25 -40.58 -41.92
N LYS A 50 -53.05 -39.51 -42.04
CA LYS A 50 -54.36 -39.38 -41.37
C LYS A 50 -55.36 -40.50 -41.69
N TYR A 51 -55.14 -41.24 -42.77
CA TYR A 51 -55.98 -42.36 -43.19
C TYR A 51 -55.40 -43.73 -42.82
N SER A 52 -54.20 -43.77 -42.21
CA SER A 52 -53.57 -45.01 -41.79
C SER A 52 -54.30 -45.60 -40.59
N VAL A 53 -54.62 -46.89 -40.66
CA VAL A 53 -55.31 -47.63 -39.59
C VAL A 53 -54.64 -48.97 -39.29
N VAL A 54 -54.80 -49.45 -38.06
CA VAL A 54 -54.41 -50.78 -37.61
C VAL A 54 -55.67 -51.55 -37.23
N CYS A 55 -55.82 -52.80 -37.69
CA CYS A 55 -56.99 -53.61 -37.35
C CYS A 55 -56.87 -54.23 -35.94
N SER A 56 -58.01 -54.59 -35.35
CA SER A 56 -58.11 -55.11 -33.98
C SER A 56 -57.37 -56.43 -33.75
N LEU A 57 -56.98 -57.15 -34.80
CA LEU A 57 -56.20 -58.39 -34.72
C LEU A 57 -54.78 -58.18 -34.15
N HIS A 58 -54.30 -56.94 -34.16
CA HIS A 58 -52.94 -56.61 -33.70
C HIS A 58 -52.86 -56.23 -32.22
N PHE A 59 -53.98 -56.24 -31.50
CA PHE A 59 -54.07 -55.91 -30.08
C PHE A 59 -54.54 -57.12 -29.27
N VAL A 60 -54.11 -57.22 -28.01
CA VAL A 60 -54.59 -58.26 -27.10
C VAL A 60 -55.96 -57.89 -26.52
N ASP A 61 -56.76 -58.88 -26.11
CA ASP A 61 -58.11 -58.65 -25.57
C ASP A 61 -58.16 -57.72 -24.34
N SER A 62 -57.07 -57.62 -23.58
CA SER A 62 -56.96 -56.69 -22.44
C SER A 62 -56.86 -55.22 -22.87
N ASP A 63 -56.48 -54.95 -24.11
CA ASP A 63 -56.28 -53.59 -24.63
C ASP A 63 -57.60 -52.95 -25.09
N PHE A 64 -58.72 -53.68 -25.04
CA PHE A 64 -60.05 -53.17 -25.37
C PHE A 64 -60.85 -52.82 -24.12
N LYS A 65 -61.56 -51.70 -24.17
CA LYS A 65 -62.51 -51.28 -23.14
C LYS A 65 -63.69 -52.25 -23.15
N LYS A 66 -63.91 -52.94 -22.04
CA LYS A 66 -65.02 -53.89 -21.86
C LYS A 66 -66.31 -53.22 -21.40
N GLU A 67 -66.23 -52.00 -20.85
CA GLU A 67 -67.37 -51.28 -20.25
C GLU A 67 -67.49 -49.85 -20.76
N SER A 68 -68.73 -49.33 -20.83
CA SER A 68 -69.02 -47.96 -21.25
C SER A 68 -68.69 -46.97 -20.14
N LEU A 69 -67.91 -45.93 -20.47
CA LEU A 69 -67.59 -44.81 -19.57
C LEU A 69 -68.63 -43.66 -19.63
N ASP A 70 -69.78 -43.87 -20.26
CA ASP A 70 -70.86 -42.88 -20.31
C ASP A 70 -71.49 -42.70 -18.92
N SER A 71 -71.35 -41.49 -18.37
CA SER A 71 -71.84 -41.07 -17.07
C SER A 71 -73.24 -40.43 -17.14
N ASN A 72 -73.85 -40.27 -18.33
CA ASN A 72 -75.18 -39.68 -18.47
C ASN A 72 -76.30 -40.72 -18.20
N PRO A 73 -77.09 -40.58 -17.12
CA PRO A 73 -78.02 -41.62 -16.65
C PRO A 73 -79.15 -41.93 -17.64
N GLN A 74 -79.62 -40.93 -18.40
CA GLN A 74 -80.74 -41.10 -19.34
C GLN A 74 -80.36 -41.91 -20.59
N ARG A 75 -79.10 -41.82 -21.05
CA ARG A 75 -78.59 -42.58 -22.20
C ARG A 75 -78.19 -44.00 -21.81
N LYS A 76 -77.69 -44.19 -20.59
CA LYS A 76 -77.30 -45.50 -20.03
C LYS A 76 -78.50 -46.45 -19.88
N ARG A 77 -79.68 -45.94 -19.53
CA ARG A 77 -80.91 -46.73 -19.34
C ARG A 77 -81.50 -47.34 -20.61
N LYS A 78 -81.23 -46.79 -21.80
CA LYS A 78 -81.80 -47.28 -23.07
C LYS A 78 -81.02 -48.45 -23.71
N ARG A 79 -79.91 -48.88 -23.09
CA ARG A 79 -79.05 -50.00 -23.54
C ARG A 79 -78.78 -50.96 -22.39
N MET A 80 -79.83 -51.60 -21.89
CA MET A 80 -79.74 -52.54 -20.76
C MET A 80 -79.18 -53.92 -21.14
N ASN A 81 -78.77 -54.13 -22.39
CA ASN A 81 -78.13 -55.38 -22.83
C ASN A 81 -77.30 -55.19 -24.12
N SER A 82 -76.19 -54.46 -24.04
CA SER A 82 -75.29 -54.39 -25.20
C SER A 82 -73.83 -54.31 -24.78
N ALA A 83 -73.11 -55.40 -24.95
CA ALA A 83 -71.67 -55.35 -25.22
C ALA A 83 -71.41 -54.22 -26.25
N LEU A 84 -70.33 -53.46 -26.06
CA LEU A 84 -69.99 -52.35 -26.94
C LEU A 84 -69.93 -52.85 -28.39
N VAL A 85 -70.79 -52.32 -29.27
CA VAL A 85 -70.82 -52.67 -30.71
C VAL A 85 -69.51 -52.24 -31.41
N SER A 86 -68.78 -51.29 -30.83
CA SER A 86 -67.46 -50.85 -31.30
C SER A 86 -66.40 -51.15 -30.24
N ARG A 87 -65.39 -51.96 -30.60
CA ARG A 87 -64.25 -52.28 -29.74
C ARG A 87 -63.33 -51.06 -29.66
N LEU A 88 -63.34 -50.31 -28.56
CA LEU A 88 -62.46 -49.14 -28.37
C LEU A 88 -61.21 -49.53 -27.59
N LEU A 89 -60.05 -48.98 -27.96
CA LEU A 89 -58.78 -49.24 -27.27
C LEU A 89 -58.65 -48.43 -25.95
N VAL A 90 -57.96 -48.99 -24.97
CA VAL A 90 -57.53 -48.28 -23.74
C VAL A 90 -56.42 -47.27 -24.06
N LYS A 91 -56.20 -46.27 -23.18
CA LYS A 91 -55.27 -45.15 -23.43
C LYS A 91 -53.82 -45.59 -23.68
N GLU A 92 -53.39 -46.73 -23.15
CA GLU A 92 -52.01 -47.24 -23.24
C GLU A 92 -51.86 -48.44 -24.18
N ALA A 93 -52.88 -48.74 -25.00
CA ALA A 93 -52.86 -49.87 -25.90
C ALA A 93 -51.83 -49.65 -27.03
N ILE A 94 -50.98 -50.66 -27.29
CA ILE A 94 -49.98 -50.66 -28.37
C ILE A 94 -50.12 -51.99 -29.14
N PRO A 95 -50.03 -51.99 -30.49
CA PRO A 95 -50.07 -53.23 -31.26
C PRO A 95 -48.91 -54.15 -30.87
N THR A 96 -49.20 -55.37 -30.44
CA THR A 96 -48.19 -56.35 -30.00
C THR A 96 -48.32 -57.70 -30.68
N LEU A 97 -49.43 -57.94 -31.38
CA LEU A 97 -49.71 -59.19 -32.09
C LEU A 97 -49.52 -58.99 -33.60
N PHE A 98 -48.67 -59.81 -34.21
CA PHE A 98 -48.41 -59.80 -35.64
C PHE A 98 -48.49 -61.23 -36.19
N PRO A 99 -49.72 -61.80 -36.31
CA PRO A 99 -49.90 -63.22 -36.64
C PRO A 99 -49.35 -63.60 -38.03
N ASN A 100 -49.30 -62.65 -38.95
CA ASN A 100 -48.83 -62.87 -40.32
C ASN A 100 -47.32 -62.58 -40.49
N LEU A 101 -46.59 -62.36 -39.40
CA LEU A 101 -45.15 -62.13 -39.43
C LEU A 101 -44.44 -63.18 -38.56
N PRO A 102 -43.12 -63.39 -38.74
CA PRO A 102 -42.34 -64.31 -37.91
C PRO A 102 -42.56 -64.05 -36.41
N PHE A 103 -42.66 -65.13 -35.62
CA PHE A 103 -43.13 -65.08 -34.22
C PHE A 103 -42.36 -64.08 -33.34
N TYR A 104 -41.08 -63.83 -33.63
CA TYR A 104 -40.23 -62.91 -32.87
C TYR A 104 -40.64 -61.43 -32.97
N TYR A 105 -41.50 -61.06 -33.93
CA TYR A 105 -42.12 -59.73 -33.98
C TYR A 105 -43.30 -59.57 -33.01
N SER A 106 -43.93 -60.68 -32.59
CA SER A 106 -45.01 -60.68 -31.61
C SER A 106 -44.43 -60.90 -30.21
N LYS A 107 -44.31 -59.85 -29.40
CA LYS A 107 -43.79 -59.96 -28.02
C LYS A 107 -44.94 -60.09 -27.01
N PRO A 108 -45.09 -61.22 -26.29
CA PRO A 108 -46.08 -61.33 -25.22
C PRO A 108 -45.68 -60.44 -24.02
N LYS A 109 -46.64 -59.71 -23.42
CA LYS A 109 -46.44 -58.99 -22.15
C LYS A 109 -46.03 -60.01 -21.05
N HIS A 110 -44.81 -59.91 -20.53
CA HIS A 110 -44.37 -60.72 -19.39
C HIS A 110 -45.19 -60.36 -18.13
N LYS A 111 -45.70 -61.37 -17.41
CA LYS A 111 -46.24 -61.19 -16.06
C LYS A 111 -45.08 -60.89 -15.10
N PRO A 112 -45.18 -59.90 -14.19
CA PRO A 112 -44.17 -59.70 -13.16
C PRO A 112 -44.05 -60.93 -12.24
N ARG A 113 -42.82 -61.27 -11.84
CA ARG A 113 -42.54 -62.38 -10.89
C ARG A 113 -43.02 -62.00 -9.48
N SER A 114 -43.46 -63.00 -8.71
CA SER A 114 -43.91 -62.86 -7.31
C SER A 114 -42.75 -62.97 -6.31
N ASP A 115 -42.60 -61.98 -5.43
CA ASP A 115 -41.45 -61.77 -4.51
C ASP A 115 -41.42 -62.61 -3.20
N ASN A 116 -42.38 -63.50 -2.98
CA ASN A 116 -42.66 -63.99 -1.61
C ASN A 116 -41.63 -64.98 -0.98
N SER A 117 -40.59 -65.43 -1.69
CA SER A 117 -39.53 -66.29 -1.08
C SER A 117 -38.21 -65.55 -0.81
N CYS A 118 -37.99 -64.39 -1.44
CA CYS A 118 -36.83 -63.55 -1.18
C CYS A 118 -37.07 -62.69 0.07
N GLN A 119 -38.29 -62.16 0.21
CA GLN A 119 -38.67 -61.24 1.30
C GLN A 119 -38.51 -61.85 2.69
N THR A 120 -38.97 -63.08 2.91
CA THR A 120 -38.87 -63.75 4.23
C THR A 120 -37.43 -64.10 4.62
N ARG A 121 -36.56 -64.36 3.64
CA ARG A 121 -35.12 -64.58 3.88
C ARG A 121 -34.40 -63.26 4.13
N HIS A 122 -34.79 -62.20 3.42
CA HIS A 122 -34.26 -60.85 3.59
C HIS A 122 -34.66 -60.27 4.94
N GLU A 123 -35.92 -60.41 5.37
CA GLU A 123 -36.40 -59.97 6.69
C GLU A 123 -35.66 -60.66 7.84
N LYS A 124 -35.47 -61.99 7.78
CA LYS A 124 -34.69 -62.70 8.81
C LYS A 124 -33.22 -62.27 8.83
N THR A 125 -32.64 -62.00 7.67
CA THR A 125 -31.25 -61.53 7.59
C THR A 125 -31.14 -60.09 8.08
N PHE A 126 -32.12 -59.24 7.74
CA PHE A 126 -32.23 -57.86 8.19
C PHE A 126 -32.38 -57.78 9.71
N LEU A 127 -33.31 -58.54 10.30
CA LEU A 127 -33.49 -58.62 11.76
C LEU A 127 -32.23 -59.13 12.49
N ARG A 128 -31.52 -60.09 11.90
CA ARG A 128 -30.25 -60.56 12.48
C ARG A 128 -29.17 -59.47 12.42
N LEU A 129 -29.02 -58.81 11.28
CA LEU A 129 -28.07 -57.71 11.10
C LEU A 129 -28.42 -56.49 11.97
N GLU A 130 -29.70 -56.20 12.14
CA GLU A 130 -30.21 -55.13 13.01
C GLU A 130 -29.90 -55.44 14.47
N LYS A 131 -30.09 -56.69 14.91
CA LYS A 131 -29.74 -57.14 16.25
C LYS A 131 -28.23 -57.20 16.51
N GLU A 132 -27.44 -57.61 15.50
CA GLU A 132 -25.98 -57.56 15.55
C GLU A 132 -25.47 -56.10 15.56
N ALA A 133 -26.11 -55.20 14.83
CA ALA A 133 -25.81 -53.77 14.83
C ALA A 133 -26.20 -53.09 16.15
N GLU A 134 -27.36 -53.42 16.74
CA GLU A 134 -27.76 -52.94 18.06
C GLU A 134 -26.78 -53.43 19.14
N ALA A 135 -26.41 -54.71 19.13
CA ALA A 135 -25.41 -55.24 20.08
C ALA A 135 -24.03 -54.59 19.92
N PHE A 136 -23.64 -54.27 18.68
CA PHE A 136 -22.41 -53.52 18.39
C PHE A 136 -22.48 -52.09 18.93
N LEU A 137 -23.58 -51.37 18.68
CA LEU A 137 -23.79 -50.01 19.17
C LEU A 137 -23.90 -49.93 20.70
N GLU A 138 -24.52 -50.92 21.34
CA GLU A 138 -24.55 -51.03 22.80
C GLU A 138 -23.15 -51.28 23.40
N GLY A 139 -22.30 -52.03 22.68
CA GLY A 139 -20.89 -52.25 23.05
C GLY A 139 -20.00 -51.00 22.94
N GLU A 140 -20.38 -50.02 22.14
CA GLU A 140 -19.65 -48.74 22.02
C GLU A 140 -20.04 -47.70 23.07
N ASN A 141 -21.14 -47.90 23.79
CA ASN A 141 -21.62 -46.94 24.79
C ASN A 141 -20.79 -47.00 26.07
N PHE A 142 -20.40 -45.84 26.60
CA PHE A 142 -19.67 -45.72 27.86
C PHE A 142 -20.40 -44.83 28.86
N PHE A 143 -20.19 -45.11 30.15
CA PHE A 143 -20.87 -44.40 31.24
C PHE A 143 -19.92 -43.63 32.17
N SER A 144 -18.62 -43.76 31.97
CA SER A 144 -17.58 -43.03 32.71
C SER A 144 -16.38 -42.72 31.81
N VAL A 145 -15.54 -41.78 32.25
CA VAL A 145 -14.30 -41.43 31.54
C VAL A 145 -13.33 -42.62 31.49
N ASP A 146 -13.31 -43.47 32.52
CA ASP A 146 -12.43 -44.65 32.55
C ASP A 146 -12.91 -45.73 31.56
N ASP A 147 -14.23 -45.97 31.50
CA ASP A 147 -14.86 -46.87 30.53
C ASP A 147 -14.69 -46.36 29.08
N MET A 148 -14.73 -45.04 28.89
CA MET A 148 -14.39 -44.41 27.61
C MET A 148 -12.94 -44.69 27.21
N MET A 149 -11.98 -44.55 28.12
CA MET A 149 -10.56 -44.76 27.83
C MET A 149 -10.22 -46.22 27.50
N GLU A 150 -10.88 -47.19 28.14
CA GLU A 150 -10.68 -48.62 27.83
C GLU A 150 -11.22 -49.02 26.45
N ARG A 151 -12.27 -48.33 25.98
CA ARG A 151 -12.93 -48.63 24.70
C ARG A 151 -12.47 -47.76 23.53
N LEU A 152 -11.60 -46.78 23.79
CA LEU A 152 -11.12 -45.85 22.76
C LEU A 152 -10.03 -46.49 21.91
N ASP A 153 -10.37 -46.88 20.68
CA ASP A 153 -9.40 -47.31 19.67
C ASP A 153 -8.96 -46.12 18.79
N LEU A 154 -7.73 -45.64 19.00
CA LEU A 154 -7.10 -44.59 18.19
C LEU A 154 -6.13 -45.14 17.14
N SER A 155 -6.18 -46.42 16.81
CA SER A 155 -5.37 -47.02 15.74
C SER A 155 -5.47 -46.25 14.40
N CYS A 156 -6.63 -45.66 14.13
CA CYS A 156 -6.88 -44.80 12.96
C CYS A 156 -6.23 -43.39 13.03
N PHE A 157 -5.70 -42.99 14.20
CA PHE A 157 -5.15 -41.65 14.47
C PHE A 157 -3.81 -41.71 15.21
N PRO A 158 -2.74 -42.19 14.57
CA PRO A 158 -1.43 -42.40 15.24
C PRO A 158 -0.78 -41.11 15.74
N ASP A 159 -1.14 -39.96 15.16
CA ASP A 159 -0.55 -38.64 15.49
C ASP A 159 -1.32 -37.91 16.61
N VAL A 160 -2.37 -38.52 17.16
CA VAL A 160 -3.22 -37.93 18.21
C VAL A 160 -2.72 -38.36 19.58
N LEU A 161 -2.43 -37.39 20.43
CA LEU A 161 -2.00 -37.56 21.80
C LEU A 161 -3.22 -37.56 22.73
N VAL A 162 -3.26 -38.52 23.65
CA VAL A 162 -4.24 -38.54 24.75
C VAL A 162 -3.49 -38.37 26.06
N THR A 163 -3.95 -37.46 26.91
CA THR A 163 -3.38 -37.23 28.24
C THR A 163 -4.52 -37.03 29.23
N LYS A 164 -4.47 -37.75 30.35
CA LYS A 164 -5.38 -37.56 31.48
C LYS A 164 -4.66 -36.74 32.55
N LYS A 165 -5.21 -35.58 32.94
CA LYS A 165 -4.68 -34.77 34.04
C LYS A 165 -5.83 -34.31 34.93
N ASP A 166 -5.75 -34.66 36.22
CA ASP A 166 -6.76 -34.38 37.22
C ASP A 166 -8.16 -34.89 36.80
N ASN A 167 -9.08 -33.95 36.50
CA ASN A 167 -10.50 -34.20 36.19
C ASN A 167 -10.84 -33.98 34.69
N VAL A 168 -9.83 -33.92 33.83
CA VAL A 168 -10.00 -33.69 32.39
C VAL A 168 -9.15 -34.66 31.58
N VAL A 169 -9.76 -35.26 30.55
CA VAL A 169 -9.05 -35.98 29.49
C VAL A 169 -8.88 -35.04 28.30
N LEU A 170 -7.63 -34.87 27.88
CA LEU A 170 -7.24 -34.07 26.74
C LEU A 170 -6.86 -34.99 25.57
N ILE A 171 -7.52 -34.80 24.44
CA ILE A 171 -7.20 -35.45 23.16
C ILE A 171 -6.76 -34.37 22.19
N CYS A 172 -5.50 -34.36 21.76
CA CYS A 172 -4.96 -33.28 20.93
C CYS A 172 -4.03 -33.78 19.83
N GLN A 173 -3.88 -32.98 18.78
CA GLN A 173 -2.89 -33.21 17.73
C GLN A 173 -1.96 -32.00 17.62
N LEU A 174 -0.65 -32.26 17.58
CA LEU A 174 0.39 -31.25 17.42
C LEU A 174 1.00 -31.36 16.00
N ALA A 175 1.21 -30.22 15.35
CA ALA A 175 2.04 -30.11 14.15
C ALA A 175 3.45 -29.67 14.54
N LEU A 176 4.45 -30.46 14.14
CA LEU A 176 5.84 -30.04 14.14
C LEU A 176 6.13 -29.43 12.77
N SER A 177 6.48 -28.16 12.72
CA SER A 177 6.89 -27.48 11.49
C SER A 177 8.34 -27.82 11.15
N GLU A 178 8.64 -27.94 9.85
CA GLU A 178 10.01 -28.22 9.35
C GLU A 178 10.96 -27.04 9.60
N ASP A 179 10.43 -25.83 9.81
CA ASP A 179 11.18 -24.58 9.96
C ASP A 179 11.39 -24.19 11.44
N ASP A 180 12.16 -24.95 12.22
CA ASP A 180 12.70 -24.59 13.56
C ASP A 180 11.72 -23.86 14.53
N SER A 181 10.42 -24.08 14.35
CA SER A 181 9.34 -23.33 15.00
C SER A 181 8.68 -24.20 16.05
N PRO A 182 8.16 -23.59 17.12
CA PRO A 182 7.57 -24.35 18.22
C PRO A 182 6.36 -25.16 17.73
N PRO A 183 6.12 -26.35 18.31
CA PRO A 183 4.99 -27.20 17.95
C PRO A 183 3.67 -26.43 18.03
N GLN A 184 2.84 -26.52 16.99
CA GLN A 184 1.55 -25.84 16.94
C GLN A 184 0.40 -26.80 17.26
N LEU A 185 -0.53 -26.37 18.12
CA LEU A 185 -1.75 -27.11 18.43
C LEU A 185 -2.72 -27.04 17.23
N ILE A 186 -3.01 -28.18 16.61
CA ILE A 186 -3.96 -28.28 15.49
C ILE A 186 -5.39 -28.25 16.04
N PHE A 187 -5.69 -29.16 16.94
CA PHE A 187 -6.95 -29.20 17.69
C PHE A 187 -6.73 -29.80 19.07
N ALA A 188 -7.65 -29.51 19.99
CA ALA A 188 -7.74 -30.14 21.29
C ALA A 188 -9.22 -30.41 21.63
N ILE A 189 -9.49 -31.58 22.18
CA ILE A 189 -10.80 -31.94 22.74
C ILE A 189 -10.58 -32.17 24.23
N GLU A 190 -11.24 -31.36 25.04
CA GLU A 190 -11.23 -31.46 26.49
C GLU A 190 -12.52 -32.15 26.93
N ILE A 191 -12.39 -33.27 27.64
CA ILE A 191 -13.51 -34.07 28.12
C ILE A 191 -13.47 -34.04 29.65
N PHE A 192 -14.56 -33.59 30.27
CA PHE A 192 -14.70 -33.50 31.73
C PHE A 192 -15.25 -34.81 32.31
N ASN A 193 -15.10 -34.99 33.63
CA ASN A 193 -15.56 -36.19 34.33
C ASN A 193 -17.07 -36.50 34.19
N ASP A 194 -17.90 -35.50 33.90
CA ASP A 194 -19.33 -35.68 33.65
C ASP A 194 -19.67 -35.98 32.18
N LEU A 195 -18.65 -36.33 31.39
CA LEU A 195 -18.70 -36.60 29.95
C LEU A 195 -19.11 -35.40 29.09
N THR A 196 -19.18 -34.20 29.66
CA THR A 196 -19.26 -32.98 28.86
C THR A 196 -17.91 -32.70 28.22
N PHE A 197 -17.89 -31.94 27.14
CA PHE A 197 -16.68 -31.71 26.38
C PHE A 197 -16.63 -30.33 25.72
N GLN A 198 -15.42 -29.88 25.42
CA GLN A 198 -15.13 -28.69 24.62
C GLN A 198 -14.18 -29.05 23.49
N VAL A 199 -14.47 -28.54 22.29
CA VAL A 199 -13.64 -28.74 21.11
C VAL A 199 -12.96 -27.43 20.76
N TRP A 200 -11.64 -27.48 20.65
CA TRP A 200 -10.77 -26.37 20.30
C TRP A 200 -10.12 -26.65 18.96
N ILE A 201 -10.12 -25.66 18.06
CA ILE A 201 -9.31 -25.67 16.84
C ILE A 201 -8.38 -24.47 16.90
N GLY A 202 -7.06 -24.72 16.93
CA GLY A 202 -6.07 -23.70 17.27
C GLY A 202 -6.32 -23.07 18.64
N ARG A 203 -6.72 -21.78 18.67
CA ARG A 203 -7.04 -21.01 19.90
C ARG A 203 -8.54 -20.72 20.08
N LYS A 204 -9.42 -21.22 19.22
CA LYS A 204 -10.86 -20.94 19.26
C LYS A 204 -11.66 -22.15 19.71
N VAL A 205 -12.62 -21.93 20.62
CA VAL A 205 -13.64 -22.91 20.99
C VAL A 205 -14.67 -23.00 19.87
N LEU A 206 -14.94 -24.22 19.41
CA LEU A 206 -15.89 -24.48 18.34
C LEU A 206 -17.33 -24.43 18.88
N SER A 207 -18.20 -23.67 18.20
CA SER A 207 -19.61 -23.58 18.58
C SER A 207 -20.32 -24.93 18.35
N ARG A 208 -21.18 -25.33 19.30
CA ARG A 208 -21.99 -26.55 19.24
C ARG A 208 -22.82 -26.71 17.97
N ARG A 209 -23.23 -25.58 17.35
CA ARG A 209 -23.96 -25.60 16.08
C ARG A 209 -23.18 -26.27 14.94
N SER A 210 -21.85 -26.28 15.03
CA SER A 210 -20.97 -26.80 13.98
C SER A 210 -21.01 -28.33 13.92
N PHE A 211 -21.09 -29.00 15.08
CA PHE A 211 -21.05 -30.46 15.20
C PHE A 211 -22.33 -31.07 15.76
N SER A 212 -23.45 -30.33 15.74
CA SER A 212 -24.77 -30.80 16.19
C SER A 212 -25.32 -32.00 15.40
N HIS A 213 -24.79 -32.24 14.21
CA HIS A 213 -25.10 -33.41 13.38
C HIS A 213 -24.38 -34.68 13.86
N ILE A 214 -23.32 -34.55 14.68
CA ILE A 214 -22.53 -35.64 15.24
C ILE A 214 -22.99 -35.95 16.66
N ILE A 215 -23.16 -34.90 17.48
CA ILE A 215 -23.54 -35.02 18.89
C ILE A 215 -24.73 -34.08 19.14
N LYS A 216 -25.87 -34.65 19.52
CA LYS A 216 -27.11 -33.91 19.79
C LYS A 216 -27.21 -33.44 21.25
N ASP A 217 -26.58 -34.16 22.17
CA ASP A 217 -26.61 -33.92 23.60
C ASP A 217 -25.33 -33.24 24.10
N ASP A 218 -25.36 -32.77 25.34
CA ASP A 218 -24.23 -32.07 25.97
C ASP A 218 -23.12 -33.00 26.45
N ARG A 219 -23.34 -34.32 26.36
CA ARG A 219 -22.47 -35.37 26.87
C ARG A 219 -22.15 -36.39 25.79
N LEU A 220 -20.93 -36.91 25.82
CA LEU A 220 -20.54 -38.04 24.99
C LEU A 220 -21.15 -39.32 25.57
N SER A 221 -21.73 -40.16 24.71
CA SER A 221 -22.34 -41.43 25.11
C SER A 221 -21.72 -42.65 24.45
N SER A 222 -20.98 -42.51 23.34
CA SER A 222 -20.34 -43.63 22.65
C SER A 222 -18.96 -43.32 22.07
N SER A 223 -18.12 -44.35 21.94
CA SER A 223 -16.77 -44.23 21.35
C SER A 223 -16.83 -43.78 19.88
N GLY A 224 -17.85 -44.21 19.12
CA GLY A 224 -18.11 -43.76 17.76
C GLY A 224 -18.38 -42.25 17.65
N GLN A 225 -19.08 -41.63 18.62
CA GLN A 225 -19.27 -40.17 18.64
C GLN A 225 -17.94 -39.44 18.79
N LEU A 226 -17.07 -39.93 19.67
CA LEU A 226 -15.76 -39.33 19.92
C LEU A 226 -14.82 -39.48 18.72
N ILE A 227 -14.79 -40.65 18.07
CA ILE A 227 -14.03 -40.91 16.84
C ILE A 227 -14.48 -39.99 15.70
N ASN A 228 -15.80 -39.84 15.52
CA ASN A 228 -16.35 -38.94 14.51
C ASN A 228 -16.07 -37.47 14.83
N LEU A 229 -16.05 -37.09 16.11
CA LEU A 229 -15.69 -35.74 16.56
C LEU A 229 -14.21 -35.43 16.27
N ILE A 230 -13.30 -36.39 16.52
CA ILE A 230 -11.87 -36.29 16.18
C ILE A 230 -11.70 -36.15 14.67
N ALA A 231 -12.38 -36.98 13.86
CA ALA A 231 -12.34 -36.88 12.40
C ALA A 231 -12.88 -35.54 11.88
N TYR A 232 -13.96 -35.04 12.48
CA TYR A 232 -14.54 -33.74 12.15
C TYR A 232 -13.59 -32.59 12.51
N ALA A 233 -12.98 -32.60 13.70
CA ALA A 233 -12.00 -31.60 14.11
C ALA A 233 -10.78 -31.58 13.16
N ARG A 234 -10.29 -32.75 12.76
CA ARG A 234 -9.19 -32.90 11.80
C ARG A 234 -9.55 -32.37 10.40
N ASN A 235 -10.75 -32.65 9.89
CA ASN A 235 -11.18 -32.18 8.57
C ASN A 235 -11.51 -30.67 8.52
N ASN A 236 -12.04 -30.10 9.61
CA ASN A 236 -12.34 -28.68 9.69
C ASN A 236 -11.11 -27.78 9.85
N GLN A 237 -9.91 -28.37 9.97
CA GLN A 237 -8.64 -27.66 9.84
C GLN A 237 -8.56 -26.83 8.54
N LYS A 238 -9.25 -27.26 7.46
CA LYS A 238 -9.28 -26.54 6.17
C LYS A 238 -10.27 -25.37 6.13
N ILE A 239 -11.27 -25.34 7.00
CA ILE A 239 -12.36 -24.34 6.98
C ILE A 239 -11.97 -23.08 7.75
N ILE A 240 -11.02 -23.15 8.68
CA ILE A 240 -10.44 -21.97 9.34
C ILE A 240 -9.27 -21.41 8.50
N LYS A 241 -9.53 -21.11 7.23
CA LYS A 241 -8.89 -19.94 6.61
C LYS A 241 -9.78 -18.78 7.00
N THR A 242 -9.32 -18.00 7.97
CA THR A 242 -9.89 -16.75 8.47
C THR A 242 -10.76 -16.00 7.45
N GLU A 243 -12.04 -15.78 7.78
CA GLU A 243 -12.90 -14.77 7.12
C GLU A 243 -12.47 -13.34 7.47
N ASN A 244 -11.52 -13.15 8.39
CA ASN A 244 -10.81 -11.89 8.53
C ASN A 244 -9.61 -11.88 7.60
N ASP A 245 -9.52 -10.83 6.79
CA ASP A 245 -8.33 -10.52 6.00
C ASP A 245 -7.09 -10.61 6.92
N PRO A 246 -6.08 -11.45 6.61
CA PRO A 246 -4.84 -11.52 7.39
C PRO A 246 -4.21 -10.15 7.66
N PHE A 247 -4.40 -9.18 6.76
CA PHE A 247 -3.96 -7.81 6.96
C PHE A 247 -4.73 -7.09 8.08
N GLU A 248 -6.01 -7.37 8.25
CA GLU A 248 -6.86 -6.81 9.31
C GLU A 248 -6.49 -7.39 10.69
N GLU A 249 -6.15 -8.68 10.76
CA GLU A 249 -5.64 -9.29 12.00
C GLU A 249 -4.29 -8.69 12.41
N CYS A 250 -3.36 -8.53 11.47
CA CYS A 250 -2.10 -7.83 11.73
C CYS A 250 -2.32 -6.38 12.16
N TYR A 251 -3.25 -5.66 11.53
CA TYR A 251 -3.60 -4.31 11.91
C TYR A 251 -4.12 -4.22 13.35
N GLN A 252 -5.00 -5.14 13.76
CA GLN A 252 -5.54 -5.18 15.12
C GLN A 252 -4.46 -5.44 16.18
N VAL A 253 -3.53 -6.35 15.91
CA VAL A 253 -2.39 -6.62 16.82
C VAL A 253 -1.49 -5.39 16.96
N LEU A 254 -1.16 -4.73 15.85
CA LEU A 254 -0.33 -3.52 15.87
C LEU A 254 -1.05 -2.35 16.55
N ALA A 255 -2.35 -2.19 16.32
CA ALA A 255 -3.17 -1.19 17.00
C ALA A 255 -3.16 -1.41 18.51
N GLN A 256 -3.39 -2.64 18.96
CA GLN A 256 -3.37 -3.01 20.36
C GLN A 256 -1.98 -2.76 20.99
N THR A 257 -0.90 -3.01 20.25
CA THR A 257 0.47 -2.71 20.69
C THR A 257 0.67 -1.22 20.95
N ILE A 258 0.11 -0.32 20.12
CA ILE A 258 0.18 1.13 20.36
C ILE A 258 -0.64 1.53 21.60
N TYR A 259 -1.85 0.96 21.76
CA TYR A 259 -2.75 1.32 22.87
C TYR A 259 -2.30 0.80 24.24
N GLN A 260 -1.65 -0.36 24.29
CA GLN A 260 -1.25 -1.02 25.54
C GLN A 260 0.19 -0.71 25.97
N CYS A 261 1.00 -0.13 25.09
CA CYS A 261 2.39 0.21 25.40
C CYS A 261 2.48 1.65 25.93
N GLU A 262 2.24 1.84 27.23
CA GLU A 262 2.45 3.13 27.92
C GLU A 262 3.93 3.59 27.85
N ASP A 263 4.86 2.64 27.80
CA ASP A 263 6.32 2.88 27.76
C ASP A 263 6.92 2.99 26.35
N CYS A 264 6.11 2.95 25.29
CA CYS A 264 6.63 3.02 23.92
C CYS A 264 7.09 4.44 23.56
N SER A 265 8.33 4.56 23.09
CA SER A 265 8.88 5.83 22.59
C SER A 265 8.03 6.40 21.44
N GLU A 266 7.99 7.72 21.31
CA GLU A 266 7.29 8.40 20.21
C GLU A 266 7.82 7.99 18.81
N ASP A 267 9.08 7.61 18.72
CA ASP A 267 9.66 7.09 17.47
C ASP A 267 9.10 5.70 17.11
N THR A 268 8.95 4.84 18.11
CA THR A 268 8.30 3.52 17.95
C THR A 268 6.87 3.69 17.46
N LYS A 269 6.09 4.58 18.08
CA LYS A 269 4.70 4.85 17.67
C LYS A 269 4.60 5.30 16.21
N LYS A 270 5.50 6.19 15.76
CA LYS A 270 5.56 6.64 14.36
C LYS A 270 5.87 5.50 13.39
N LYS A 271 6.83 4.63 13.73
CA LYS A 271 7.18 3.46 12.91
C LYS A 271 6.01 2.49 12.79
N VAL A 272 5.35 2.17 13.90
CA VAL A 272 4.19 1.27 13.90
C VAL A 272 3.03 1.89 13.13
N ALA A 273 2.75 3.19 13.31
CA ALA A 273 1.72 3.90 12.56
C ALA A 273 1.96 3.87 11.04
N PHE A 274 3.22 4.02 10.60
CA PHE A 274 3.58 3.88 9.19
C PHE A 274 3.31 2.46 8.67
N ILE A 275 3.70 1.43 9.41
CA ILE A 275 3.45 0.02 9.04
C ILE A 275 1.94 -0.24 8.94
N MET A 276 1.17 0.21 9.92
CA MET A 276 -0.30 0.09 9.92
C MET A 276 -0.94 0.77 8.71
N GLU A 277 -0.46 1.96 8.33
CA GLU A 277 -0.93 2.64 7.12
C GLU A 277 -0.57 1.84 5.85
N GLN A 278 0.62 1.26 5.77
CA GLN A 278 1.01 0.41 4.62
C GLN A 278 0.13 -0.85 4.51
N LEU A 279 -0.16 -1.54 5.62
CA LEU A 279 -1.07 -2.70 5.64
C LEU A 279 -2.47 -2.31 5.17
N ASN A 280 -2.99 -1.18 5.67
CA ASN A 280 -4.29 -0.65 5.24
C ASN A 280 -4.33 -0.27 3.75
N LEU A 281 -3.22 0.17 3.18
CA LEU A 281 -3.15 0.50 1.75
C LEU A 281 -3.04 -0.75 0.87
N LEU A 282 -2.44 -1.83 1.38
CA LEU A 282 -2.36 -3.13 0.71
C LEU A 282 -3.72 -3.82 0.62
N SER A 283 -4.56 -3.74 1.65
CA SER A 283 -5.93 -4.32 1.65
C SER A 283 -6.90 -3.58 0.73
N ARG A 284 -6.50 -2.41 0.17
CA ARG A 284 -7.33 -1.58 -0.71
C ARG A 284 -6.89 -1.68 -2.16
N LYS A 285 -7.89 -1.70 -3.07
CA LYS A 285 -7.66 -1.56 -4.52
C LYS A 285 -6.96 -0.24 -4.83
N GLU A 286 -6.13 -0.21 -5.87
CA GLU A 286 -5.26 0.93 -6.21
C GLU A 286 -6.00 2.29 -6.26
N ASN A 287 -7.17 2.34 -6.89
CA ASN A 287 -7.97 3.56 -7.02
C ASN A 287 -8.68 3.99 -5.71
N ALA A 288 -8.83 3.06 -4.77
CA ALA A 288 -9.46 3.28 -3.47
C ALA A 288 -8.46 3.68 -2.38
N ARG A 289 -7.15 3.62 -2.66
CA ARG A 289 -6.10 4.01 -1.70
C ARG A 289 -6.22 5.50 -1.34
N ARG A 290 -6.11 5.79 -0.06
CA ARG A 290 -6.13 7.15 0.52
C ARG A 290 -4.96 7.27 1.47
N TYR A 291 -4.07 8.20 1.17
CA TYR A 291 -2.83 8.43 1.92
C TYR A 291 -3.07 9.46 3.02
N SER A 292 -2.49 9.23 4.20
CA SER A 292 -2.51 10.18 5.30
C SER A 292 -1.72 11.46 4.94
N PRO A 293 -2.04 12.61 5.56
CA PRO A 293 -1.26 13.83 5.38
C PRO A 293 0.23 13.64 5.71
N THR A 294 0.53 12.80 6.70
CA THR A 294 1.91 12.47 7.10
C THR A 294 2.63 11.70 6.01
N LEU A 295 2.02 10.66 5.44
CA LEU A 295 2.61 9.88 4.36
C LEU A 295 2.78 10.72 3.10
N LEU A 296 1.80 11.58 2.77
CA LEU A 296 1.92 12.53 1.65
C LEU A 296 3.09 13.50 1.86
N ALA A 297 3.26 14.04 3.06
CA ALA A 297 4.38 14.95 3.36
C ALA A 297 5.73 14.24 3.24
N VAL A 298 5.86 13.02 3.77
CA VAL A 298 7.08 12.19 3.67
C VAL A 298 7.36 11.81 2.22
N ALA A 299 6.35 11.41 1.47
CA ALA A 299 6.47 11.08 0.05
C ALA A 299 6.92 12.29 -0.79
N CYS A 300 6.35 13.48 -0.53
CA CYS A 300 6.84 14.73 -1.13
C CYS A 300 8.31 15.00 -0.79
N LEU A 301 8.72 14.78 0.47
CA LEU A 301 10.12 14.96 0.88
C LEU A 301 11.05 13.98 0.16
N TRP A 302 10.67 12.71 0.04
CA TRP A 302 11.47 11.70 -0.67
C TRP A 302 11.58 12.00 -2.16
N GLU A 303 10.47 12.33 -2.82
CA GLU A 303 10.46 12.71 -4.23
C GLU A 303 11.32 13.97 -4.47
N ASN A 304 11.23 14.98 -3.59
CA ASN A 304 12.05 16.19 -3.71
C ASN A 304 13.54 15.95 -3.40
N THR A 305 13.87 15.00 -2.54
CA THR A 305 15.26 14.66 -2.18
C THR A 305 15.93 13.83 -3.27
N SER A 306 15.21 12.85 -3.83
CA SER A 306 15.71 12.00 -4.91
C SER A 306 14.55 11.43 -5.76
N PRO A 307 14.18 12.12 -6.85
CA PRO A 307 13.12 11.65 -7.74
C PRO A 307 13.45 10.32 -8.45
N SER A 308 14.74 10.00 -8.60
CA SER A 308 15.18 8.73 -9.17
C SER A 308 14.96 7.57 -8.19
N LEU A 309 15.38 7.75 -6.94
CA LEU A 309 15.17 6.75 -5.89
C LEU A 309 13.69 6.54 -5.61
N TYR A 310 12.91 7.61 -5.52
CA TYR A 310 11.46 7.50 -5.27
C TYR A 310 10.74 6.75 -6.40
N ARG A 311 11.07 7.05 -7.67
CA ARG A 311 10.56 6.27 -8.82
C ARG A 311 11.00 4.81 -8.81
N MET A 312 12.21 4.51 -8.34
CA MET A 312 12.69 3.14 -8.16
C MET A 312 11.86 2.41 -7.09
N ILE A 313 11.63 3.03 -5.93
CA ILE A 313 10.78 2.47 -4.86
C ILE A 313 9.36 2.21 -5.37
N LEU A 314 8.76 3.16 -6.11
CA LEU A 314 7.44 2.99 -6.71
C LEU A 314 7.40 1.84 -7.73
N ARG A 315 8.44 1.71 -8.56
CA ARG A 315 8.52 0.67 -9.58
C ARG A 315 8.70 -0.72 -8.97
N ASP A 316 9.56 -0.82 -7.97
CA ASP A 316 9.89 -2.09 -7.33
C ASP A 316 8.75 -2.56 -6.40
N GLY A 317 7.84 -1.65 -6.01
CA GLY A 317 6.58 -1.99 -5.36
C GLY A 317 6.70 -2.40 -3.89
N PHE A 318 7.86 -2.16 -3.25
CA PHE A 318 8.11 -2.51 -1.85
C PHE A 318 7.21 -1.72 -0.87
N LEU A 319 6.83 -0.50 -1.24
CA LEU A 319 5.98 0.38 -0.43
C LEU A 319 4.80 0.86 -1.27
N THR A 320 3.64 0.99 -0.63
CA THR A 320 2.44 1.58 -1.25
C THR A 320 2.47 3.09 -1.05
N LEU A 321 2.97 3.80 -2.07
CA LEU A 321 3.20 5.24 -2.04
C LEU A 321 2.41 5.97 -3.14
N PRO A 322 2.10 7.27 -2.96
CA PRO A 322 1.45 8.07 -3.98
C PRO A 322 2.32 8.21 -5.24
N SER A 323 1.69 8.23 -6.42
CA SER A 323 2.42 8.44 -7.67
C SER A 323 3.02 9.85 -7.74
N SER A 324 4.14 10.02 -8.46
CA SER A 324 4.73 11.33 -8.70
C SER A 324 3.74 12.33 -9.30
N SER A 325 2.80 11.87 -10.13
CA SER A 325 1.73 12.71 -10.68
C SER A 325 0.76 13.20 -9.61
N HIS A 326 0.42 12.35 -8.64
CA HIS A 326 -0.41 12.75 -7.50
C HIS A 326 0.31 13.78 -6.62
N LEU A 327 1.59 13.55 -6.33
CA LEU A 327 2.41 14.49 -5.56
C LEU A 327 2.54 15.84 -6.27
N ARG A 328 2.79 15.86 -7.59
CA ARG A 328 2.84 17.11 -8.38
C ARG A 328 1.52 17.88 -8.34
N ARG A 329 0.39 17.18 -8.40
CA ARG A 329 -0.95 17.81 -8.29
C ARG A 329 -1.22 18.35 -6.89
N LEU A 330 -0.71 17.68 -5.85
CA LEU A 330 -0.79 18.20 -4.48
C LEU A 330 0.08 19.46 -4.34
N SER A 331 1.32 19.40 -4.86
CA SER A 331 2.25 20.52 -4.78
C SER A 331 1.82 21.72 -5.62
N SER A 332 1.08 21.51 -6.72
CA SER A 332 0.59 22.62 -7.55
C SER A 332 -0.41 23.54 -6.84
N ALA A 333 -1.01 23.10 -5.73
CA ALA A 333 -1.84 23.96 -4.90
C ALA A 333 -1.03 25.01 -4.11
N PHE A 334 0.28 24.80 -3.95
CA PHE A 334 1.18 25.77 -3.34
C PHE A 334 1.74 26.68 -4.44
N SER A 335 1.15 27.87 -4.60
CA SER A 335 1.72 28.90 -5.47
C SER A 335 2.94 29.53 -4.78
N VAL A 336 4.13 29.29 -5.31
CA VAL A 336 5.31 30.11 -4.98
C VAL A 336 5.21 31.38 -5.80
N GLU A 337 4.50 32.36 -5.25
CA GLU A 337 4.36 33.69 -5.83
C GLU A 337 5.67 34.48 -5.69
N ARG A 338 5.85 35.48 -6.56
CA ARG A 338 7.03 36.36 -6.55
C ARG A 338 7.02 37.19 -5.26
N GLY A 339 8.19 37.34 -4.64
CA GLY A 339 8.38 38.16 -3.46
C GLY A 339 7.84 37.55 -2.16
N VAL A 340 7.18 38.38 -1.35
CA VAL A 340 6.51 37.98 -0.11
C VAL A 340 5.02 37.84 -0.39
N SER A 341 4.54 36.61 -0.50
CA SER A 341 3.11 36.32 -0.66
C SER A 341 2.41 36.09 0.68
N GLU A 342 1.07 36.19 0.69
CA GLU A 342 0.26 35.84 1.86
C GLU A 342 0.46 34.37 2.28
N GLY A 343 0.68 33.47 1.32
CA GLY A 343 1.05 32.08 1.58
C GLY A 343 2.38 31.96 2.34
N THR A 344 3.40 32.72 1.92
CA THR A 344 4.70 32.75 2.62
C THR A 344 4.58 33.31 4.02
N LYS A 345 3.82 34.40 4.21
CA LYS A 345 3.56 34.96 5.55
C LYS A 345 2.84 33.98 6.47
N ALA A 346 1.78 33.31 5.97
CA ALA A 346 1.05 32.30 6.73
C ALA A 346 1.94 31.11 7.10
N TYR A 347 2.78 30.65 6.18
CA TYR A 347 3.77 29.62 6.42
C TYR A 347 4.78 30.04 7.50
N LEU A 348 5.41 31.21 7.36
CA LEU A 348 6.38 31.73 8.33
C LEU A 348 5.77 31.88 9.72
N LYS A 349 4.52 32.36 9.81
CA LYS A 349 3.77 32.46 11.07
C LYS A 349 3.51 31.10 11.71
N ALA A 350 3.18 30.09 10.91
CA ALA A 350 3.01 28.72 11.40
C ALA A 350 4.34 28.11 11.88
N ARG A 351 5.47 28.46 11.25
CA ARG A 351 6.81 28.04 11.68
C ARG A 351 7.24 28.76 12.96
N ALA A 352 7.07 30.07 13.03
CA ALA A 352 7.40 30.88 14.21
C ALA A 352 6.71 30.36 15.48
N ARG A 353 5.44 29.92 15.39
CA ARG A 353 4.70 29.33 16.52
C ARG A 353 5.35 28.07 17.11
N LYS A 354 6.20 27.37 16.35
CA LYS A 354 6.88 26.14 16.79
C LYS A 354 8.30 26.40 17.33
N LEU A 355 8.76 27.65 17.28
CA LEU A 355 10.09 28.06 17.73
C LEU A 355 10.01 28.69 19.11
N ASP A 356 11.06 28.50 19.90
CA ASP A 356 11.22 29.20 21.18
C ASP A 356 11.47 30.70 20.96
N GLU A 357 11.14 31.54 21.94
CA GLU A 357 11.31 33.01 21.84
C GLU A 357 12.73 33.43 21.45
N ARG A 358 13.75 32.71 21.93
CA ARG A 358 15.14 32.98 21.55
C ARG A 358 15.42 32.65 20.09
N GLU A 359 14.81 31.60 19.55
CA GLU A 359 15.01 31.21 18.16
C GLU A 359 14.33 32.15 17.17
N LYS A 360 13.32 32.92 17.63
CA LYS A 360 12.64 33.96 16.85
C LYS A 360 13.47 35.23 16.67
N ILE A 361 14.59 35.37 17.39
CA ILE A 361 15.56 36.44 17.18
C ILE A 361 16.42 36.09 15.97
N VAL A 362 16.25 36.82 14.87
CA VAL A 362 16.81 36.47 13.55
C VAL A 362 17.67 37.59 12.95
N ALA A 363 18.58 37.20 12.05
CA ALA A 363 19.24 38.08 11.11
C ALA A 363 18.62 37.90 9.71
N LEU A 364 18.38 39.01 9.02
CA LEU A 364 17.92 39.04 7.63
C LEU A 364 19.14 39.09 6.70
N LEU A 365 19.32 38.02 5.94
CA LEU A 365 20.34 37.87 4.91
C LEU A 365 19.78 38.35 3.56
N VAL A 366 20.60 39.09 2.81
CA VAL A 366 20.32 39.54 1.46
C VAL A 366 21.38 38.95 0.54
N ASP A 367 20.96 38.15 -0.43
CA ASP A 367 21.87 37.55 -1.41
C ASP A 367 21.24 37.55 -2.82
N GLU A 368 22.08 37.51 -3.85
CA GLU A 368 21.67 37.48 -5.25
C GLU A 368 22.10 36.17 -5.93
N VAL A 369 21.13 35.46 -6.51
CA VAL A 369 21.41 34.25 -7.28
C VAL A 369 21.32 34.57 -8.77
N ALA A 370 22.41 34.36 -9.49
CA ALA A 370 22.41 34.50 -10.95
C ALA A 370 21.53 33.45 -11.61
N THR A 371 20.66 33.88 -12.51
CA THR A 371 19.76 33.00 -13.26
C THR A 371 20.06 33.05 -14.75
N ALA A 372 19.68 31.98 -15.46
CA ALA A 372 19.71 31.99 -16.92
C ALA A 372 18.68 33.00 -17.43
N LYS A 373 19.08 33.87 -18.36
CA LYS A 373 18.17 34.83 -19.01
C LYS A 373 17.22 34.09 -19.94
N ARG A 374 16.07 33.67 -19.43
CA ARG A 374 15.04 32.97 -20.18
C ARG A 374 13.67 33.38 -19.67
N VAL A 375 12.71 33.42 -20.58
CA VAL A 375 11.29 33.59 -20.25
C VAL A 375 10.62 32.23 -20.34
N GLU A 376 9.99 31.79 -19.27
CA GLU A 376 9.28 30.51 -19.21
C GLU A 376 7.78 30.76 -19.07
N TYR A 377 6.97 30.04 -19.84
CA TYR A 377 5.52 30.09 -19.73
C TYR A 377 5.02 28.85 -19.00
N SER A 378 4.29 29.05 -17.90
CA SER A 378 3.72 27.96 -17.12
C SER A 378 2.40 28.41 -16.49
N ASN A 379 1.38 27.54 -16.55
CA ASN A 379 0.06 27.76 -15.95
C ASN A 379 -0.58 29.13 -16.28
N GLY A 380 -0.47 29.59 -17.52
CA GLY A 380 -1.07 30.87 -17.92
C GLY A 380 -0.22 32.12 -17.62
N ALA A 381 0.93 31.96 -16.96
CA ALA A 381 1.80 33.06 -16.57
C ALA A 381 3.20 32.94 -17.18
N PHE A 382 3.81 34.09 -17.45
CA PHE A 382 5.22 34.20 -17.83
C PHE A 382 6.09 34.38 -16.59
N PHE A 383 7.25 33.73 -16.56
CA PHE A 383 8.27 33.77 -15.51
C PHE A 383 9.61 34.17 -16.11
N GLY A 384 10.48 34.78 -15.30
CA GLY A 384 11.80 35.23 -15.77
C GLY A 384 11.74 36.48 -16.65
N TYR A 385 10.68 37.29 -16.52
CA TYR A 385 10.44 38.49 -17.30
C TYR A 385 9.88 39.59 -16.40
N GLU A 386 10.54 40.75 -16.39
CA GLU A 386 10.12 41.98 -15.71
C GLU A 386 10.50 43.20 -16.54
N GLU A 387 9.75 44.29 -16.47
CA GLU A 387 10.06 45.55 -17.19
C GLU A 387 10.30 45.38 -18.71
N MET A 388 9.61 44.41 -19.32
CA MET A 388 9.82 44.00 -20.71
C MET A 388 11.21 43.39 -21.04
N GLU A 389 11.98 43.01 -20.03
CA GLU A 389 13.28 42.37 -20.17
C GLU A 389 13.36 41.03 -19.43
N PRO A 390 14.13 40.05 -19.93
CA PRO A 390 14.43 38.86 -19.17
C PRO A 390 15.21 39.17 -17.89
N THR A 391 14.77 38.63 -16.77
CA THR A 391 15.46 38.80 -15.48
C THR A 391 16.82 38.07 -15.49
N LYS A 392 17.77 38.58 -14.73
CA LYS A 392 19.17 38.11 -14.73
C LYS A 392 19.58 37.51 -13.39
N THR A 393 18.95 37.98 -12.32
CA THR A 393 19.21 37.52 -10.96
C THR A 393 17.89 37.38 -10.21
N VAL A 394 17.91 36.57 -9.16
CA VAL A 394 16.86 36.51 -8.16
C VAL A 394 17.46 37.00 -6.86
N LEU A 395 16.95 38.11 -6.35
CA LEU A 395 17.27 38.64 -5.05
C LEU A 395 16.52 37.82 -3.99
N ALA A 396 17.26 37.24 -3.06
CA ALA A 396 16.73 36.40 -2.00
C ALA A 396 16.88 37.08 -0.64
N PHE A 397 15.78 37.13 0.10
CA PHE A 397 15.77 37.52 1.51
C PHE A 397 15.58 36.27 2.35
N LEU A 398 16.55 35.97 3.22
CA LEU A 398 16.51 34.80 4.10
C LEU A 398 16.60 35.24 5.55
N ILE A 399 15.91 34.55 6.44
CA ILE A 399 16.10 34.71 7.88
C ILE A 399 16.92 33.57 8.43
N THR A 400 17.86 33.89 9.31
CA THR A 400 18.60 32.91 10.11
C THR A 400 18.44 33.25 11.57
N SER A 401 18.10 32.27 12.40
CA SER A 401 18.09 32.44 13.84
C SER A 401 19.51 32.72 14.34
N ILE A 402 19.63 33.69 15.25
CA ILE A 402 20.90 34.06 15.89
C ILE A 402 21.20 33.10 17.05
N CYS A 403 20.15 32.65 17.75
CA CYS A 403 20.27 31.79 18.93
C CYS A 403 19.92 30.31 18.65
N GLY A 404 19.68 29.94 17.39
CA GLY A 404 19.27 28.60 16.99
C GLY A 404 19.80 28.19 15.63
N LYS A 405 19.30 27.06 15.12
CA LYS A 405 19.67 26.55 13.78
C LYS A 405 18.63 26.86 12.71
N TYR A 406 17.51 27.46 13.09
CA TYR A 406 16.41 27.76 12.19
C TYR A 406 16.85 28.72 11.07
N LYS A 407 16.46 28.41 9.84
CA LYS A 407 16.67 29.22 8.65
C LYS A 407 15.49 29.06 7.72
N ASP A 408 15.08 30.14 7.07
CA ASP A 408 14.00 30.08 6.08
C ASP A 408 14.08 31.25 5.10
N ILE A 409 13.31 31.14 4.00
CA ILE A 409 13.22 32.18 2.97
C ILE A 409 12.02 33.08 3.29
N VAL A 410 12.26 34.39 3.26
CA VAL A 410 11.21 35.42 3.41
C VAL A 410 10.62 35.81 2.08
N GLY A 411 11.47 35.99 1.06
CA GLY A 411 11.00 36.36 -0.28
C GLY A 411 12.06 36.19 -1.35
N LEU A 412 11.59 35.90 -2.56
CA LEU A 412 12.41 35.74 -3.76
C LEU A 412 11.91 36.71 -4.84
N TYR A 413 12.76 37.64 -5.25
CA TYR A 413 12.42 38.70 -6.17
C TYR A 413 13.26 38.57 -7.44
N PRO A 414 12.68 38.12 -8.56
CA PRO A 414 13.33 38.19 -9.87
C PRO A 414 13.60 39.66 -10.23
N VAL A 415 14.84 40.00 -10.58
CA VAL A 415 15.22 41.37 -10.94
C VAL A 415 16.04 41.41 -12.22
N VAL A 416 15.82 42.45 -13.03
CA VAL A 416 16.60 42.74 -14.25
C VAL A 416 17.88 43.49 -13.89
N LYS A 417 17.74 44.51 -13.04
CA LYS A 417 18.83 45.35 -12.55
C LYS A 417 18.50 45.78 -11.11
N LEU A 418 19.41 45.49 -10.19
CA LEU A 418 19.27 45.96 -8.81
C LEU A 418 19.89 47.36 -8.67
N ASN A 419 19.14 48.27 -8.06
CA ASN A 419 19.64 49.56 -7.56
C ASN A 419 19.39 49.65 -6.04
N ALA A 420 19.96 50.67 -5.41
CA ALA A 420 19.93 50.77 -3.96
C ALA A 420 18.50 51.08 -3.45
N GLU A 421 17.74 51.86 -4.21
CA GLU A 421 16.38 52.30 -3.88
C GLU A 421 15.40 51.12 -3.88
N LEU A 422 15.41 50.31 -4.95
CA LEU A 422 14.62 49.09 -5.05
C LEU A 422 15.02 48.10 -3.95
N LEU A 423 16.32 47.94 -3.69
CA LEU A 423 16.78 47.08 -2.59
C LEU A 423 16.24 47.54 -1.23
N ALA A 424 16.25 48.84 -0.95
CA ALA A 424 15.71 49.38 0.29
C ALA A 424 14.19 49.13 0.43
N GLN A 425 13.44 49.30 -0.66
CA GLN A 425 12.01 49.00 -0.69
C GLN A 425 11.73 47.53 -0.40
N LEU A 426 12.39 46.62 -1.11
CA LEU A 426 12.20 45.18 -0.94
C LEU A 426 12.68 44.69 0.43
N HIS A 427 13.76 45.27 0.95
CA HIS A 427 14.28 44.98 2.28
C HIS A 427 13.28 45.38 3.37
N LYS A 428 12.64 46.54 3.24
CA LYS A 428 11.57 46.97 4.15
C LYS A 428 10.40 45.98 4.13
N THR A 429 9.90 45.62 2.94
CA THR A 429 8.81 44.64 2.80
C THR A 429 9.16 43.28 3.43
N ALA A 430 10.39 42.80 3.26
CA ALA A 430 10.84 41.55 3.87
C ALA A 430 10.90 41.65 5.41
N ARG A 431 11.36 42.79 5.97
CA ARG A 431 11.38 43.01 7.42
C ARG A 431 9.98 43.07 8.02
N GLU A 432 9.07 43.81 7.39
CA GLU A 432 7.67 43.90 7.80
C GLU A 432 7.02 42.51 7.82
N ALA A 433 7.22 41.72 6.77
CA ALA A 433 6.70 40.36 6.67
C ALA A 433 7.25 39.42 7.76
N ALA A 434 8.54 39.53 8.07
CA ALA A 434 9.16 38.76 9.15
C ALA A 434 8.59 39.17 10.52
N ALA A 435 8.40 40.48 10.76
CA ALA A 435 7.79 41.00 11.98
C ALA A 435 6.33 40.54 12.14
N GLU A 436 5.52 40.64 11.08
CA GLU A 436 4.13 40.14 11.05
C GLU A 436 4.01 38.64 11.35
N ALA A 437 5.01 37.85 10.93
CA ALA A 437 5.09 36.42 11.21
C ALA A 437 5.51 36.11 12.66
N GLY A 438 6.00 37.09 13.43
CA GLY A 438 6.43 36.96 14.82
C GLY A 438 7.94 36.79 15.02
N PHE A 439 8.77 37.19 14.04
CA PHE A 439 10.23 37.21 14.19
C PHE A 439 10.73 38.60 14.59
N SER A 440 11.73 38.66 15.47
CA SER A 440 12.44 39.89 15.82
C SER A 440 13.73 39.97 15.02
N VAL A 441 13.73 40.82 13.98
CA VAL A 441 14.89 41.01 13.10
C VAL A 441 15.90 41.95 13.75
N ARG A 442 17.08 41.44 14.13
CA ARG A 442 18.11 42.21 14.84
C ARG A 442 19.34 42.55 14.02
N ALA A 443 19.55 41.88 12.90
CA ALA A 443 20.64 42.20 12.00
C ALA A 443 20.21 42.13 10.54
N SER A 444 20.82 42.96 9.71
CA SER A 444 20.79 42.91 8.26
C SER A 444 22.19 42.53 7.78
N ILE A 445 22.31 41.52 6.92
CA ILE A 445 23.59 41.02 6.40
C ILE A 445 23.52 40.97 4.88
N CYS A 446 24.44 41.63 4.19
CA CYS A 446 24.57 41.58 2.73
C CYS A 446 26.04 41.47 2.30
N ASP A 447 26.27 41.22 1.01
CA ASP A 447 27.64 41.23 0.48
C ASP A 447 28.21 42.66 0.35
N GLY A 448 29.50 42.76 0.05
CA GLY A 448 30.18 44.05 -0.11
C GLY A 448 29.99 44.72 -1.48
N HIS A 449 28.97 44.36 -2.28
CA HIS A 449 28.76 44.93 -3.62
C HIS A 449 28.43 46.43 -3.56
N SER A 450 28.73 47.19 -4.63
CA SER A 450 28.56 48.65 -4.64
C SER A 450 27.13 49.09 -4.33
N VAL A 451 26.14 48.38 -4.89
CA VAL A 451 24.71 48.63 -4.64
C VAL A 451 24.36 48.42 -3.16
N ASN A 452 24.82 47.32 -2.56
CA ASN A 452 24.56 46.98 -1.16
C ASN A 452 25.22 47.97 -0.19
N ARG A 453 26.45 48.40 -0.49
CA ARG A 453 27.12 49.46 0.28
C ARG A 453 26.34 50.77 0.22
N ARG A 454 25.86 51.15 -0.97
CA ARG A 454 25.11 52.38 -1.20
C ARG A 454 23.76 52.35 -0.50
N PHE A 455 23.08 51.21 -0.55
CA PHE A 455 21.86 50.92 0.22
C PHE A 455 22.07 51.15 1.72
N TYR A 456 23.13 50.60 2.31
CA TYR A 456 23.41 50.83 3.73
C TYR A 456 23.80 52.27 4.03
N SER A 457 24.75 52.85 3.28
CA SER A 457 25.30 54.16 3.61
C SER A 457 24.38 55.31 3.25
N GLU A 458 23.91 55.37 2.00
CA GLU A 458 23.16 56.51 1.47
C GLU A 458 21.69 56.46 1.86
N ILE A 459 21.06 55.27 1.85
CA ILE A 459 19.61 55.15 2.07
C ILE A 459 19.29 54.89 3.53
N LEU A 460 19.90 53.88 4.16
CA LEU A 460 19.58 53.54 5.55
C LEU A 460 20.25 54.45 6.59
N CYS A 461 21.41 55.03 6.27
CA CYS A 461 22.23 55.76 7.23
C CYS A 461 22.45 57.24 6.91
N ASP A 462 21.64 57.83 6.02
CA ASP A 462 21.65 59.26 5.69
C ASP A 462 23.02 59.77 5.20
N GLY A 463 23.70 58.97 4.36
CA GLY A 463 24.97 59.34 3.72
C GLY A 463 26.23 58.90 4.47
N ARG A 464 26.13 58.42 5.72
CA ARG A 464 27.29 57.90 6.47
C ARG A 464 26.96 56.57 7.12
N LEU A 465 27.66 55.51 6.72
CA LEU A 465 27.46 54.16 7.28
C LEU A 465 27.53 54.17 8.81
N LYS A 466 26.42 53.78 9.46
CA LYS A 466 26.28 53.59 10.90
C LYS A 466 26.37 52.09 11.22
N VAL A 467 26.72 51.75 12.46
CA VAL A 467 26.79 50.35 12.93
C VAL A 467 25.38 49.76 13.06
N SER A 468 24.41 50.57 13.45
CA SER A 468 23.01 50.18 13.59
C SER A 468 22.08 51.35 13.31
N ILE A 469 20.84 51.02 12.97
CA ILE A 469 19.72 51.96 12.81
C ILE A 469 18.57 51.57 13.73
N SER A 470 17.61 52.48 13.96
CA SER A 470 16.39 52.17 14.71
C SER A 470 15.46 51.28 13.87
N ASN A 471 14.98 50.16 14.43
CA ASN A 471 14.04 49.27 13.78
C ASN A 471 12.62 49.60 14.25
N GLU A 472 11.89 50.42 13.50
CA GLU A 472 10.53 50.84 13.86
C GLU A 472 9.57 49.65 13.97
N GLU A 473 9.79 48.63 13.15
CA GLU A 473 9.00 47.39 13.09
C GLU A 473 9.20 46.48 14.33
N ASP A 474 10.24 46.72 15.13
CA ASP A 474 10.54 46.00 16.38
C ASP A 474 10.60 46.97 17.57
N GLY A 475 9.70 47.96 17.59
CA GLY A 475 9.57 48.89 18.72
C GLY A 475 10.79 49.79 18.94
N GLY A 476 11.54 50.11 17.88
CA GLY A 476 12.73 50.96 17.93
C GLY A 476 14.01 50.26 18.39
N GLN A 477 14.02 48.92 18.48
CA GLN A 477 15.24 48.17 18.81
C GLN A 477 16.31 48.36 17.72
N PRO A 478 17.61 48.24 18.06
CA PRO A 478 18.66 48.45 17.07
C PRO A 478 18.70 47.32 16.03
N LEU A 479 18.66 47.69 14.75
CA LEU A 479 18.98 46.83 13.61
C LEU A 479 20.46 47.01 13.25
N PHE A 480 21.27 45.99 13.51
CA PHE A 480 22.70 46.00 13.18
C PHE A 480 22.94 45.78 11.68
N LEU A 481 23.79 46.60 11.07
CA LEU A 481 24.14 46.52 9.65
C LEU A 481 25.49 45.83 9.51
N LEU A 482 25.51 44.67 8.88
CA LEU A 482 26.69 43.81 8.79
C LEU A 482 26.94 43.43 7.33
N PHE A 483 28.20 43.22 7.00
CA PHE A 483 28.59 42.64 5.72
C PHE A 483 28.99 41.18 5.88
N ASP A 484 28.81 40.39 4.83
CA ASP A 484 29.29 39.02 4.78
C ASP A 484 30.83 39.00 4.96
N MET A 485 31.23 38.58 6.15
CA MET A 485 32.61 38.43 6.60
C MET A 485 33.44 37.49 5.70
N VAL A 486 32.84 36.45 5.12
CA VAL A 486 33.54 35.51 4.23
C VAL A 486 33.83 36.17 2.90
N HIS A 487 32.88 36.96 2.39
CA HIS A 487 33.09 37.78 1.19
C HIS A 487 34.15 38.85 1.42
N LEU A 488 34.11 39.55 2.56
CA LEU A 488 35.14 40.51 2.95
C LEU A 488 36.54 39.86 3.06
N PHE A 489 36.64 38.68 3.65
CA PHE A 489 37.90 37.94 3.78
C PHE A 489 38.52 37.59 2.40
N LYS A 490 37.70 37.08 1.47
CA LYS A 490 38.10 36.87 0.07
C LYS A 490 38.51 38.18 -0.61
N ASN A 491 37.81 39.27 -0.32
CA ASN A 491 38.09 40.58 -0.91
C ASN A 491 39.44 41.13 -0.43
N PHE A 492 39.84 40.95 0.84
CA PHE A 492 41.19 41.33 1.30
C PHE A 492 42.27 40.61 0.50
N PHE A 493 42.16 39.29 0.35
CA PHE A 493 43.10 38.49 -0.43
C PHE A 493 43.15 38.91 -1.91
N THR A 494 42.00 38.95 -2.58
CA THR A 494 41.94 39.23 -4.02
C THR A 494 42.32 40.66 -4.35
N ASN A 495 41.98 41.64 -3.50
CA ASN A 495 42.41 43.02 -3.71
C ASN A 495 43.91 43.18 -3.48
N LEU A 496 44.51 42.53 -2.47
CA LEU A 496 45.96 42.60 -2.24
C LEU A 496 46.71 42.00 -3.43
N MET A 497 46.24 40.85 -3.93
CA MET A 497 46.79 40.20 -5.11
C MET A 497 46.71 41.08 -6.37
N ARG A 498 45.61 41.82 -6.57
CA ARG A 498 45.40 42.71 -7.74
C ARG A 498 46.16 44.03 -7.62
N ARG A 499 46.08 44.69 -6.47
CA ARG A 499 46.70 46.00 -6.20
C ARG A 499 48.18 45.90 -5.84
N LYS A 500 48.67 44.70 -5.53
CA LYS A 500 50.03 44.35 -5.12
C LYS A 500 50.46 44.90 -3.77
N ASN A 501 50.07 46.12 -3.42
CA ASN A 501 50.41 46.76 -2.17
C ASN A 501 49.18 47.43 -1.55
N PHE A 502 49.11 47.39 -0.23
CA PHE A 502 48.17 48.16 0.57
C PHE A 502 48.90 49.17 1.44
N LYS A 503 48.39 50.40 1.45
CA LYS A 503 48.66 51.40 2.47
C LYS A 503 47.43 51.43 3.37
N CYS A 504 47.58 50.95 4.60
CA CYS A 504 46.48 50.92 5.57
C CYS A 504 46.64 52.08 6.54
N PRO A 505 45.53 52.61 7.09
CA PRO A 505 45.59 53.48 8.27
C PRO A 505 46.25 52.75 9.44
N ASP A 506 46.75 53.53 10.40
CA ASP A 506 47.29 52.97 11.63
C ASP A 506 46.22 52.14 12.36
N PHE A 507 46.63 50.99 12.88
CA PHE A 507 45.77 50.10 13.64
C PHE A 507 46.39 49.89 15.02
N GLN A 508 45.65 50.23 16.07
CA GLN A 508 46.15 50.18 17.46
C GLN A 508 47.42 51.00 17.70
N GLY A 509 47.63 52.08 16.94
CA GLY A 509 48.81 52.95 17.04
C GLY A 509 50.03 52.47 16.26
N GLU A 510 49.93 51.35 15.53
CA GLU A 510 50.98 50.83 14.66
C GLU A 510 50.63 51.06 13.18
N GLY A 511 51.62 51.55 12.42
CA GLY A 511 51.48 51.73 10.98
C GLY A 511 51.37 50.38 10.27
N MET A 512 50.36 50.23 9.41
CA MET A 512 50.06 48.96 8.76
C MET A 512 50.24 49.04 7.24
N SER A 513 50.96 48.09 6.67
CA SER A 513 51.13 47.95 5.22
C SER A 513 51.29 46.49 4.83
N ALA A 514 50.92 46.16 3.59
CA ALA A 514 51.06 44.79 3.09
C ALA A 514 51.52 44.79 1.65
N SER A 515 52.46 43.90 1.31
CA SER A 515 52.87 43.63 -0.06
C SER A 515 52.62 42.18 -0.43
N PHE A 516 51.95 41.96 -1.56
CA PHE A 516 51.80 40.64 -2.14
C PHE A 516 53.14 40.06 -2.60
N ASP A 517 54.11 40.91 -2.95
CA ASP A 517 55.43 40.47 -3.42
C ASP A 517 56.23 39.75 -2.32
N HIS A 518 56.12 40.19 -1.06
CA HIS A 518 56.74 39.50 0.08
C HIS A 518 56.26 38.06 0.19
N VAL A 519 54.95 37.80 -0.01
CA VAL A 519 54.38 36.44 0.03
C VAL A 519 54.85 35.60 -1.16
N LYS A 520 55.02 36.21 -2.33
CA LYS A 520 55.56 35.53 -3.51
C LYS A 520 57.02 35.12 -3.29
N ARG A 521 57.84 36.04 -2.78
CA ARG A 521 59.26 35.76 -2.44
C ARG A 521 59.40 34.71 -1.35
N LEU A 522 58.53 34.72 -0.34
CA LEU A 522 58.48 33.66 0.67
C LEU A 522 58.30 32.28 0.02
N TYR A 523 57.36 32.15 -0.91
CA TYR A 523 57.15 30.88 -1.63
C TYR A 523 58.37 30.46 -2.46
N GLU A 524 59.03 31.42 -3.12
CA GLU A 524 60.24 31.18 -3.92
C GLU A 524 61.43 30.76 -3.04
N LEU A 525 61.63 31.40 -1.88
CA LEU A 525 62.68 31.04 -0.91
C LEU A 525 62.49 29.64 -0.31
N GLU A 526 61.26 29.16 -0.20
CA GLU A 526 60.96 27.82 0.30
C GLU A 526 60.81 26.77 -0.81
N LEU A 527 60.97 27.16 -2.07
CA LEU A 527 60.89 26.24 -3.20
C LEU A 527 62.08 25.27 -3.16
N GLY A 528 61.79 23.96 -3.28
CA GLY A 528 62.81 22.91 -3.23
C GLY A 528 63.32 22.55 -1.82
N LYS A 529 62.95 23.29 -0.76
CA LYS A 529 63.30 22.91 0.62
C LYS A 529 62.53 21.66 1.07
N PRO A 530 63.18 20.72 1.79
CA PRO A 530 62.52 19.49 2.28
C PRO A 530 61.48 19.79 3.37
N ILE A 531 61.67 20.86 4.14
CA ILE A 531 60.75 21.33 5.17
C ILE A 531 60.43 22.80 4.88
N LYS A 532 59.14 23.12 4.83
CA LYS A 532 58.63 24.47 4.54
C LYS A 532 57.91 25.02 5.75
N VAL A 533 58.22 26.25 6.16
CA VAL A 533 57.48 26.94 7.23
C VAL A 533 56.09 27.26 6.71
N ALA A 534 55.99 27.86 5.51
CA ALA A 534 54.73 28.21 4.85
C ALA A 534 54.16 27.02 4.03
N HIS A 535 54.07 25.84 4.63
CA HIS A 535 53.68 24.59 3.95
C HIS A 535 52.28 24.59 3.29
N LYS A 536 51.36 25.49 3.71
CA LYS A 536 50.04 25.65 3.06
C LYS A 536 50.06 26.61 1.86
N LEU A 537 51.13 27.38 1.69
CA LEU A 537 51.29 28.30 0.57
C LEU A 537 51.70 27.50 -0.67
N THR A 538 50.88 27.58 -1.71
CA THR A 538 51.06 26.83 -2.97
C THR A 538 51.08 27.80 -4.14
N ALA A 539 51.67 27.41 -5.27
CA ALA A 539 51.64 28.20 -6.50
C ALA A 539 50.21 28.62 -6.91
N LYS A 540 49.22 27.77 -6.62
CA LYS A 540 47.79 28.03 -6.86
C LYS A 540 47.23 29.18 -6.03
N VAL A 541 47.72 29.35 -4.79
CA VAL A 541 47.33 30.47 -3.92
C VAL A 541 47.87 31.79 -4.47
N LEU A 542 49.06 31.76 -5.08
CA LEU A 542 49.68 32.96 -5.65
C LEU A 542 49.10 33.34 -7.02
N ASN A 543 48.66 32.34 -7.79
CA ASN A 543 48.14 32.53 -9.15
C ASN A 543 46.81 31.75 -9.35
N PRO A 544 45.73 32.13 -8.64
CA PRO A 544 44.43 31.51 -8.82
C PRO A 544 43.84 31.90 -10.19
N ARG A 545 43.13 30.96 -10.83
CA ARG A 545 42.30 31.28 -12.00
C ARG A 545 41.14 32.20 -11.60
N PRO A 546 40.52 32.95 -12.53
CA PRO A 546 39.43 33.87 -12.20
C PRO A 546 38.29 33.23 -11.39
N ILE A 547 37.87 32.02 -11.74
CA ILE A 547 36.83 31.27 -11.00
C ILE A 547 37.30 30.83 -9.60
N GLU A 548 38.60 30.58 -9.43
CA GLU A 548 39.20 30.14 -8.17
C GLU A 548 39.39 31.30 -7.19
N CYS A 549 39.41 32.55 -7.65
CA CYS A 549 39.42 33.73 -6.78
C CYS A 549 38.22 33.79 -5.82
N MET A 550 37.11 33.13 -6.16
CA MET A 550 35.92 33.04 -5.31
C MET A 550 36.00 31.94 -4.26
N ASN A 551 37.05 31.09 -4.29
CA ASN A 551 37.24 30.01 -3.34
C ASN A 551 37.82 30.54 -2.02
N VAL A 552 37.04 30.41 -0.94
CA VAL A 552 37.42 30.80 0.42
C VAL A 552 38.64 30.04 0.91
N GLU A 553 38.84 28.80 0.47
CA GLU A 553 39.98 27.97 0.86
C GLU A 553 41.33 28.57 0.42
N LEU A 554 41.37 29.23 -0.75
CA LEU A 554 42.60 29.87 -1.20
C LEU A 554 42.95 31.10 -0.36
N ALA A 555 41.94 31.90 0.01
CA ALA A 555 42.11 32.99 0.95
C ALA A 555 42.54 32.47 2.34
N ASP A 556 41.95 31.38 2.82
CA ASP A 556 42.33 30.75 4.10
C ASP A 556 43.79 30.27 4.10
N ARG A 557 44.25 29.64 3.01
CA ARG A 557 45.66 29.24 2.83
C ARG A 557 46.60 30.44 2.75
N PHE A 558 46.18 31.54 2.13
CA PHE A 558 46.97 32.77 2.06
C PHE A 558 47.17 33.39 3.45
N PHE A 559 46.09 33.53 4.23
CA PHE A 559 46.11 34.03 5.61
C PHE A 559 46.38 32.94 6.66
N HIS A 560 46.92 31.79 6.25
CA HIS A 560 47.14 30.67 7.16
C HIS A 560 48.25 31.02 8.17
N PRO A 561 48.16 30.58 9.44
CA PRO A 561 49.19 30.83 10.44
C PRO A 561 50.61 30.43 10.00
N SER A 562 50.74 29.36 9.20
CA SER A 562 52.03 28.95 8.63
C SER A 562 52.65 29.99 7.68
N THR A 563 51.82 30.66 6.87
CA THR A 563 52.27 31.70 5.93
C THR A 563 52.71 32.93 6.71
N ILE A 564 51.97 33.28 7.76
CA ILE A 564 52.31 34.39 8.66
C ILE A 564 53.61 34.10 9.40
N ALA A 565 53.74 32.90 9.99
CA ALA A 565 54.95 32.47 10.67
C ALA A 565 56.16 32.45 9.72
N GLY A 566 55.96 32.05 8.46
CA GLY A 566 56.99 32.15 7.43
C GLY A 566 57.45 33.59 7.21
N LEU A 567 56.51 34.53 7.02
CA LEU A 567 56.86 35.95 6.88
C LEU A 567 57.56 36.51 8.12
N GLN A 568 57.13 36.12 9.32
CA GLN A 568 57.79 36.54 10.57
C GLN A 568 59.21 35.96 10.67
N TYR A 569 59.39 34.68 10.37
CA TYR A 569 60.69 34.03 10.44
C TYR A 569 61.72 34.69 9.50
N TYR A 570 61.37 34.89 8.22
CA TYR A 570 62.27 35.52 7.25
C TYR A 570 62.37 37.05 7.42
N SER A 571 61.51 37.67 8.25
CA SER A 571 61.61 39.10 8.54
C SER A 571 62.86 39.49 9.33
N LEU A 572 63.54 38.52 9.95
CA LEU A 572 64.86 38.72 10.57
C LEU A 572 65.90 39.19 9.54
N ASP A 573 65.86 38.62 8.33
CA ASP A 573 66.74 39.00 7.21
C ASP A 573 66.11 40.05 6.28
N HIS A 574 64.77 40.13 6.27
CA HIS A 574 63.97 41.04 5.46
C HIS A 574 62.98 41.86 6.31
N PRO A 575 63.44 42.89 7.05
CA PRO A 575 62.62 43.63 8.02
C PRO A 575 61.31 44.19 7.46
N GLU A 576 61.27 44.51 6.17
CA GLU A 576 60.08 45.03 5.48
C GLU A 576 58.92 44.02 5.41
N TRP A 577 59.18 42.72 5.65
CA TRP A 577 58.15 41.67 5.65
C TRP A 577 57.32 41.66 6.95
N ALA A 578 57.86 42.21 8.04
CA ALA A 578 57.18 42.27 9.33
C ALA A 578 55.83 43.00 9.23
N GLY A 579 55.77 44.09 8.46
CA GLY A 579 54.52 44.83 8.23
C GLY A 579 53.45 43.97 7.53
N THR A 580 53.86 43.17 6.53
CA THR A 580 52.94 42.27 5.83
C THR A 580 52.48 41.11 6.73
N ALA A 581 53.39 40.56 7.55
CA ALA A 581 53.04 39.56 8.54
C ALA A 581 52.00 40.09 9.54
N HIS A 582 52.22 41.30 10.07
CA HIS A 582 51.30 41.95 11.00
C HIS A 582 49.92 42.18 10.36
N PHE A 583 49.87 42.69 9.12
CA PHE A 583 48.59 42.83 8.39
C PHE A 583 47.86 41.49 8.22
N LEU A 584 48.53 40.44 7.73
CA LEU A 584 47.92 39.12 7.54
C LEU A 584 47.43 38.54 8.88
N GLN A 585 48.20 38.72 9.97
CA GLN A 585 47.82 38.27 11.31
C GLN A 585 46.56 38.99 11.80
N THR A 586 46.48 40.31 11.62
CA THR A 586 45.31 41.11 12.01
C THR A 586 44.05 40.66 11.28
N ILE A 587 44.13 40.48 9.96
CA ILE A 587 42.99 39.97 9.17
C ILE A 587 42.62 38.53 9.57
N ARG A 588 43.62 37.68 9.85
CA ARG A 588 43.38 36.30 10.32
C ARG A 588 42.68 36.27 11.67
N ASN A 589 43.12 37.10 12.62
CA ASN A 589 42.52 37.22 13.94
C ASN A 589 41.08 37.72 13.84
N TRP A 590 40.84 38.78 13.05
CA TRP A 590 39.50 39.29 12.76
C TRP A 590 38.58 38.19 12.21
N PHE A 591 39.03 37.44 11.19
CA PHE A 591 38.24 36.36 10.60
C PHE A 591 37.97 35.23 11.60
N ASN A 592 38.96 34.87 12.43
CA ASN A 592 38.81 33.86 13.47
C ASN A 592 37.80 34.27 14.54
N ILE A 593 37.76 35.55 14.93
CA ILE A 593 36.81 36.09 15.90
C ILE A 593 35.38 36.01 15.38
N LEU A 594 35.17 36.33 14.10
CA LEU A 594 33.85 36.34 13.50
C LEU A 594 33.38 34.92 13.09
N ASN A 595 34.29 34.01 12.78
CA ASN A 595 33.98 32.64 12.34
C ASN A 595 34.01 31.59 13.47
N VAL A 596 33.64 32.00 14.68
CA VAL A 596 33.59 31.10 15.85
C VAL A 596 32.29 30.31 15.84
N LYS A 597 32.38 28.97 15.80
CA LYS A 597 31.21 28.08 15.84
C LYS A 597 30.76 27.70 17.26
N THR A 598 31.65 27.81 18.26
CA THR A 598 31.34 27.55 19.67
C THR A 598 32.18 28.45 20.57
N THR A 599 31.64 28.84 21.73
CA THR A 599 32.29 29.71 22.72
C THR A 599 33.70 29.21 23.09
N ILE A 600 33.85 27.88 23.26
CA ILE A 600 35.14 27.22 23.57
C ILE A 600 36.15 27.36 22.43
N THR A 601 35.70 27.20 21.18
CA THR A 601 36.56 27.38 20.00
C THR A 601 37.03 28.83 19.88
N GLY A 602 36.18 29.78 20.29
CA GLY A 602 36.52 31.20 20.32
C GLY A 602 37.67 31.50 21.28
N ILE A 603 37.66 30.91 22.48
CA ILE A 603 38.73 31.09 23.47
C ILE A 603 40.04 30.49 22.95
N ARG A 604 40.02 29.26 22.41
CA ARG A 604 41.21 28.57 21.89
C ARG A 604 41.85 29.22 20.66
N LYS A 605 41.08 29.97 19.87
CA LYS A 605 41.59 30.68 18.67
C LYS A 605 42.05 32.11 18.94
N ARG A 606 41.77 32.63 20.14
CA ARG A 606 42.15 33.99 20.59
C ARG A 606 43.44 33.99 21.42
N LEU A 607 43.77 32.86 22.04
CA LEU A 607 45.10 32.52 22.55
C LEU A 607 45.97 32.04 21.40
#